data_AF-A0A397ITI3-F1
#
_entry.id   AF-A0A397ITI3-F1
#
_cell.length_a   1.000
_cell.length_b   1.000
_cell.length_c   1.000
_cell.angle_alpha   90.00
_cell.angle_beta   90.00
_cell.angle_gamma   90.00
#
_symmetry.space_group_name_H-M   'P 1'
#
loop_
_entity.id
_entity.type
_entity.pdbx_description
1 polymer ?
#
loop_
_entity_poly.entity_id
_entity_poly.type
_entity_poly.pdbx_seq_one_letter_code
_entity_poly.pdbx_strand_id
1 'polypeptide(L)'
;MKKNAQKFAEIFDTFENLRKFPPQKVRIRLKDSIFQPSLPFRHATELYNILLEEGLSNKPILYLYTDGGPNYRCTYTRIQLSYICLFLVLDLDYFVAVQTPPQHSWKNPVERIMLILNLQCGTSKIGTWL
;
A
#
# COMPACT_ATOMS: atom_id res chain seq x y z
N MET A 1 -13.80 -11.04 -17.85
CA MET A 1 -12.77 -10.05 -17.46
C MET A 1 -13.22 -8.59 -17.57
N LYS A 2 -13.90 -8.16 -18.65
CA LYS A 2 -14.33 -6.75 -18.83
C LYS A 2 -15.27 -6.18 -17.73
N LYS A 3 -16.21 -6.99 -17.21
CA LYS A 3 -17.16 -6.55 -16.17
C LYS A 3 -16.51 -6.15 -14.84
N ASN A 4 -15.40 -6.78 -14.46
CA ASN A 4 -14.71 -6.45 -13.21
C ASN A 4 -13.96 -5.12 -13.31
N ALA A 5 -13.27 -4.88 -14.43
CA ALA A 5 -12.56 -3.62 -14.68
C ALA A 5 -13.49 -2.41 -14.67
N GLN A 6 -14.70 -2.55 -15.24
CA GLN A 6 -15.71 -1.50 -15.27
C GLN A 6 -16.26 -1.18 -13.87
N LYS A 7 -16.49 -2.22 -13.06
CA LYS A 7 -16.88 -2.08 -11.64
C LYS A 7 -15.77 -1.42 -10.80
N PHE A 8 -14.49 -1.68 -11.10
CA PHE A 8 -13.37 -1.02 -10.43
C PHE A 8 -13.22 0.46 -10.81
N ALA A 9 -13.49 0.82 -12.07
CA ALA A 9 -13.50 2.22 -12.51
C ALA A 9 -14.61 3.01 -11.79
N GLU A 10 -15.82 2.45 -11.70
CA GLU A 10 -16.93 3.05 -10.95
C GLU A 10 -16.62 3.21 -9.45
N ILE A 11 -15.91 2.24 -8.84
CA ILE A 11 -15.43 2.34 -7.45
C ILE A 11 -14.42 3.49 -7.29
N PHE A 12 -13.51 3.66 -8.26
CA PHE A 12 -12.52 4.74 -8.25
C PHE A 12 -13.18 6.12 -8.40
N ASP A 13 -14.19 6.24 -9.28
CA ASP A 13 -14.98 7.46 -9.42
C ASP A 13 -15.84 7.74 -8.17
N THR A 14 -16.38 6.71 -7.52
CA THR A 14 -17.08 6.85 -6.23
C THR A 14 -16.12 7.33 -5.14
N PHE A 15 -14.84 6.92 -5.20
CA PHE A 15 -13.80 7.30 -4.26
C PHE A 15 -13.39 8.77 -4.40
N GLU A 16 -13.17 9.24 -5.64
CA GLU A 16 -12.92 10.66 -5.96
C GLU A 16 -14.06 11.57 -5.47
N ASN A 17 -15.32 11.12 -5.64
CA ASN A 17 -16.50 11.89 -5.24
C ASN A 17 -16.77 11.90 -3.72
N LEU A 18 -16.18 10.99 -2.93
CA LEU A 18 -16.52 10.80 -1.52
C LEU A 18 -15.68 11.62 -0.51
N ARG A 19 -14.71 12.45 -0.90
CA ARG A 19 -13.84 13.11 0.11
C ARG A 19 -13.45 14.56 -0.13
N LYS A 20 -13.83 15.36 0.89
CA LYS A 20 -13.17 16.54 1.47
C LYS A 20 -11.70 16.31 1.89
N PHE A 21 -10.88 15.66 1.08
CA PHE A 21 -9.43 15.55 1.28
C PHE A 21 -8.74 16.07 0.01
N PRO A 22 -7.61 16.80 0.12
CA PRO A 22 -6.87 17.20 -1.09
C PRO A 22 -6.50 15.93 -1.87
N PRO A 23 -6.41 16.01 -3.22
CA PRO A 23 -6.34 14.85 -4.10
C PRO A 23 -5.09 14.02 -3.78
N GLN A 24 -5.26 12.95 -3.01
CA GLN A 24 -4.23 11.96 -2.75
C GLN A 24 -4.39 10.88 -3.81
N LYS A 25 -3.37 10.71 -4.65
CA LYS A 25 -3.35 9.66 -5.67
C LYS A 25 -3.31 8.29 -5.00
N VAL A 26 -4.39 7.54 -5.08
CA VAL A 26 -4.50 6.20 -4.52
C VAL A 26 -4.22 5.17 -5.61
N ARG A 27 -3.32 4.23 -5.33
CA ARG A 27 -3.01 3.13 -6.24
C ARG A 27 -3.34 1.79 -5.60
N ILE A 28 -4.21 1.03 -6.27
CA ILE A 28 -4.68 -0.29 -5.80
C ILE A 28 -4.05 -1.35 -6.70
N ARG A 29 -3.48 -2.41 -6.10
CA ARG A 29 -3.04 -3.60 -6.82
C ARG A 29 -3.72 -4.85 -6.26
N LEU A 30 -4.37 -5.59 -7.14
CA LEU A 30 -4.92 -6.92 -6.84
C LEU A 30 -3.82 -7.96 -7.02
N LYS A 31 -3.75 -8.91 -6.08
CA LYS A 31 -2.77 -9.98 -6.05
C LYS A 31 -3.46 -11.30 -5.81
N ASP A 32 -2.95 -12.36 -6.42
CA ASP A 32 -3.38 -13.72 -6.16
C ASP A 32 -2.44 -14.35 -5.13
N SER A 33 -2.93 -14.61 -3.92
CA SER A 33 -2.08 -15.15 -2.85
C SER A 33 -1.49 -16.53 -3.18
N ILE A 34 -2.08 -17.27 -4.12
CA ILE A 34 -1.64 -18.62 -4.48
C ILE A 34 -0.34 -18.57 -5.30
N PHE A 35 -0.28 -17.68 -6.29
CA PHE A 35 0.87 -17.58 -7.20
C PHE A 35 1.91 -16.56 -6.73
N GLN A 36 1.57 -15.77 -5.73
CA GLN A 36 2.30 -14.57 -5.37
C GLN A 36 2.38 -14.43 -3.85
N PRO A 37 3.32 -15.14 -3.19
CA PRO A 37 3.50 -15.05 -1.74
C PRO A 37 3.90 -13.63 -1.28
N SER A 38 3.44 -13.25 -0.10
CA SER A 38 3.74 -11.97 0.54
C SER A 38 5.14 -11.99 1.16
N LEU A 39 6.09 -11.33 0.49
CA LEU A 39 7.49 -11.24 0.93
C LEU A 39 7.90 -9.77 1.05
N PRO A 40 8.60 -9.36 2.13
CA PRO A 40 9.04 -7.98 2.32
C PRO A 40 9.81 -7.41 1.13
N PHE A 41 10.77 -8.18 0.59
CA PHE A 41 11.54 -7.78 -0.59
C PHE A 41 10.67 -7.50 -1.80
N ARG A 42 9.66 -8.34 -2.04
CA ARG A 42 8.73 -8.14 -3.14
C ARG A 42 7.89 -6.88 -2.95
N HIS A 43 7.44 -6.62 -1.72
CA HIS A 43 6.74 -5.38 -1.38
C HIS A 43 7.62 -4.14 -1.62
N ALA A 44 8.91 -4.21 -1.30
CA ALA A 44 9.85 -3.13 -1.59
C ALA A 44 10.08 -2.94 -3.10
N THR A 45 10.26 -4.02 -3.88
CA THR A 45 10.39 -3.93 -5.35
C THR A 45 9.13 -3.36 -5.99
N GLU A 46 7.96 -3.77 -5.53
CA GLU A 46 6.70 -3.24 -6.00
C GLU A 46 6.57 -1.74 -5.68
N LEU A 47 6.92 -1.34 -4.47
CA LEU A 47 6.94 0.07 -4.08
C LEU A 47 7.92 0.87 -4.95
N TYR A 48 9.12 0.36 -5.17
CA TYR A 48 10.12 0.95 -6.05
C TYR A 48 9.58 1.17 -7.47
N ASN A 49 8.94 0.16 -8.07
CA ASN A 49 8.34 0.29 -9.39
C ASN A 49 7.24 1.36 -9.44
N ILE A 50 6.42 1.48 -8.39
CA ILE A 50 5.43 2.56 -8.31
C ILE A 50 6.12 3.93 -8.26
N LEU A 51 7.17 4.07 -7.45
CA LEU A 51 7.89 5.34 -7.34
C LEU A 51 8.56 5.73 -8.66
N LEU A 52 9.12 4.76 -9.40
CA LEU A 52 9.67 4.99 -10.74
C LEU A 52 8.60 5.45 -11.73
N GLU A 53 7.47 4.74 -11.79
CA GLU A 53 6.38 5.07 -12.72
C GLU A 53 5.77 6.45 -12.44
N GLU A 54 5.80 6.89 -11.18
CA GLU A 54 5.33 8.21 -10.76
C GLU A 54 6.39 9.31 -10.90
N GLY A 55 7.61 8.98 -11.35
CA GLY A 55 8.72 9.93 -11.45
C GLY A 55 9.19 10.47 -10.09
N LEU A 56 8.95 9.72 -9.01
CA LEU A 56 9.24 10.11 -7.63
C LEU A 56 10.61 9.64 -7.13
N SER A 57 11.45 9.08 -8.01
CA SER A 57 12.77 8.54 -7.65
C SER A 57 13.75 9.57 -7.12
N ASN A 58 13.64 10.84 -7.52
CA ASN A 58 14.61 11.88 -7.16
C ASN A 58 14.27 12.58 -5.82
N LYS A 59 13.34 12.05 -5.03
CA LYS A 59 12.98 12.66 -3.75
C LYS A 59 13.92 12.15 -2.66
N PRO A 60 14.61 13.04 -1.92
CA PRO A 60 15.60 12.63 -0.92
C PRO A 60 14.98 11.96 0.32
N ILE A 61 13.68 12.16 0.55
CA ILE A 61 13.00 11.71 1.76
C ILE A 61 11.80 10.83 1.41
N LEU A 62 11.76 9.64 2.00
CA LEU A 62 10.64 8.71 1.89
C LEU A 62 10.03 8.42 3.27
N TYR A 63 8.73 8.68 3.37
CA TYR A 63 7.93 8.35 4.55
C TYR A 63 6.99 7.19 4.23
N LEU A 64 7.19 6.06 4.90
CA LEU A 64 6.40 4.85 4.74
C LEU A 64 5.49 4.65 5.95
N TYR A 65 4.18 4.78 5.74
CA TYR A 65 3.18 4.55 6.79
C TYR A 65 2.51 3.19 6.61
N THR A 66 2.57 2.34 7.64
CA THR A 66 2.02 0.98 7.60
C THR A 66 1.10 0.68 8.78
N ASP A 67 0.26 -0.34 8.63
CA ASP A 67 -0.63 -0.87 9.68
C ASP A 67 0.12 -1.68 10.74
N GLY A 68 1.37 -2.05 10.47
CA GLY A 68 2.18 -2.82 11.40
C GLY A 68 1.99 -4.32 11.37
N GLY A 69 1.41 -4.85 10.29
CA GLY A 69 1.21 -6.28 10.13
C GLY A 69 2.51 -7.10 10.09
N PRO A 70 2.47 -8.45 10.16
CA PRO A 70 3.65 -9.31 10.12
C PRO A 70 4.60 -9.09 8.93
N ASN A 71 4.10 -8.48 7.85
CA ASN A 71 4.86 -8.15 6.64
C ASN A 71 5.51 -6.75 6.68
N TYR A 72 5.15 -5.92 7.66
CA TYR A 72 5.65 -4.53 7.81
C TYR A 72 6.16 -4.21 9.22
N ARG A 73 6.09 -5.18 10.15
CA ARG A 73 6.63 -5.06 11.51
C ARG A 73 8.16 -4.92 11.49
N CYS A 74 8.64 -3.72 11.85
CA CYS A 74 10.07 -3.38 11.86
C CYS A 74 10.93 -4.19 12.85
N THR A 75 10.32 -5.01 13.70
CA THR A 75 11.04 -5.93 14.61
C THR A 75 11.69 -7.10 13.88
N TYR A 76 11.21 -7.47 12.70
CA TYR A 76 11.75 -8.60 11.96
C TYR A 76 12.92 -8.18 11.07
N THR A 77 14.05 -8.88 11.17
CA THR A 77 15.27 -8.61 10.39
C THR A 77 15.02 -8.62 8.88
N ARG A 78 14.15 -9.50 8.38
CA ARG A 78 13.78 -9.57 6.95
C ARG A 78 13.18 -8.25 6.43
N ILE A 79 12.45 -7.52 7.26
CA ILE A 79 11.84 -6.24 6.89
C ILE A 79 12.88 -5.12 6.98
N GLN A 80 13.71 -5.13 8.02
CA GLN A 80 14.82 -4.19 8.16
C GLN A 80 15.77 -4.27 6.96
N LEU A 81 16.18 -5.47 6.55
CA LEU A 81 17.01 -5.67 5.34
C LEU A 81 16.32 -5.16 4.09
N SER A 82 15.02 -5.44 3.93
CA SER A 82 14.24 -4.94 2.79
C SER A 82 14.21 -3.42 2.73
N TYR A 83 14.12 -2.72 3.87
CA TYR A 83 14.14 -1.25 3.92
C TYR A 83 15.53 -0.68 3.67
N ILE A 84 16.59 -1.32 4.16
CA ILE A 84 17.97 -0.92 3.84
C ILE A 84 18.22 -1.07 2.33
N CYS A 85 17.78 -2.17 1.72
CA CYS A 85 17.89 -2.33 0.26
C CYS A 85 17.12 -1.23 -0.48
N LEU A 86 15.90 -0.89 -0.03
CA LEU A 86 15.11 0.16 -0.65
C LEU A 86 15.77 1.54 -0.51
N PHE A 87 16.35 1.83 0.66
CA PHE A 87 17.10 3.06 0.93
C PHE A 87 18.29 3.22 -0.01
N LEU A 88 19.09 2.16 -0.17
CA LEU A 88 20.26 2.18 -1.05
C LEU A 88 19.88 2.30 -2.54
N VAL A 89 18.83 1.62 -2.98
CA VAL A 89 18.41 1.62 -4.39
C VAL A 89 17.78 2.94 -4.81
N LEU A 90 17.08 3.62 -3.89
CA LEU A 90 16.47 4.93 -4.14
C LEU A 90 17.42 6.10 -3.86
N ASP A 91 18.63 5.85 -3.34
CA ASP A 91 19.60 6.87 -2.94
C ASP A 91 18.99 7.96 -2.06
N LEU A 92 18.34 7.54 -0.97
CA LEU A 92 17.62 8.45 -0.07
C LEU A 92 18.57 9.08 0.96
N ASP A 93 18.32 10.33 1.34
CA ASP A 93 18.96 10.97 2.48
C ASP A 93 18.28 10.57 3.81
N TYR A 94 16.97 10.31 3.76
CA TYR A 94 16.18 9.99 4.96
C TYR A 94 15.01 9.05 4.67
N PHE A 95 14.92 7.96 5.43
CA PHE A 95 13.83 6.99 5.34
C PHE A 95 13.19 6.77 6.71
N VAL A 96 11.88 6.98 6.79
CA VAL A 96 11.11 6.76 8.03
C VAL A 96 10.01 5.75 7.76
N ALA A 97 10.05 4.63 8.46
CA ALA A 97 8.95 3.69 8.54
C ALA A 97 8.15 3.93 9.82
N VAL A 98 6.88 4.29 9.68
CA VAL A 98 5.95 4.50 10.79
C VAL A 98 4.89 3.41 10.80
N GLN A 99 4.64 2.87 11.99
CA GLN A 99 3.63 1.86 12.25
C GLN A 99 2.45 2.48 12.99
N THR A 100 1.23 2.14 12.55
CA THR A 100 0.00 2.52 13.26
C THR A 100 -0.05 1.83 14.62
N PRO A 101 -0.35 2.54 15.72
CA PRO A 101 -0.52 1.90 17.01
C PRO A 101 -1.67 0.88 16.99
N PRO A 102 -1.59 -0.19 17.79
CA PRO A 102 -2.65 -1.19 17.85
C PRO A 102 -3.99 -0.53 18.19
N GLN A 103 -5.09 -1.05 17.62
CA GLN A 103 -6.47 -0.57 17.82
C GLN A 103 -6.79 0.84 17.27
N HIS A 104 -5.88 1.48 16.53
CA HIS A 104 -6.11 2.77 15.87
C HIS A 104 -6.26 2.69 14.35
N SER A 105 -6.73 1.54 13.89
CA SER A 105 -6.96 1.17 12.49
C SER A 105 -7.82 2.19 11.72
N TRP A 106 -8.84 2.78 12.38
CA TRP A 106 -9.71 3.82 11.81
C TRP A 106 -8.99 5.13 11.41
N LYS A 107 -7.81 5.41 11.99
CA LYS A 107 -6.96 6.56 11.60
C LYS A 107 -6.15 6.27 10.35
N ASN A 108 -5.94 5.00 9.99
CA ASN A 108 -5.18 4.61 8.82
C ASN A 108 -6.01 4.89 7.55
N PRO A 109 -5.58 5.83 6.67
CA PRO A 109 -6.34 6.16 5.46
C PRO A 109 -6.48 4.96 4.52
N VAL A 110 -5.48 4.05 4.51
CA VAL A 110 -5.47 2.85 3.67
C VAL A 110 -6.58 1.89 4.08
N GLU A 111 -6.76 1.65 5.37
CA GLU A 111 -7.85 0.79 5.87
C GLU A 111 -9.23 1.36 5.55
N ARG A 112 -9.39 2.69 5.63
CA ARG A 112 -10.65 3.33 5.23
C ARG A 112 -10.97 3.13 3.76
N ILE A 113 -9.96 3.16 2.88
CA ILE A 113 -10.12 2.84 1.45
C ILE A 113 -10.48 1.36 1.29
N MET A 114 -9.77 0.47 1.98
CA MET A 114 -10.01 -0.96 1.97
C MET A 114 -11.44 -1.33 2.39
N LEU A 115 -11.98 -0.67 3.41
CA LEU A 115 -13.38 -0.85 3.84
C LEU A 115 -14.37 -0.52 2.72
N ILE A 116 -14.15 0.58 1.99
CA ILE A 116 -14.99 0.97 0.85
C ILE A 116 -14.91 -0.10 -0.25
N LEU A 117 -13.69 -0.55 -0.58
CA LEU A 117 -13.48 -1.62 -1.57
C LEU A 117 -14.21 -2.91 -1.18
N ASN A 118 -14.13 -3.31 0.10
CA ASN A 118 -14.77 -4.51 0.61
C ASN A 118 -16.31 -4.44 0.56
N LEU A 119 -16.89 -3.28 0.90
CA LEU A 119 -18.34 -3.08 0.84
C LEU A 119 -18.86 -3.17 -0.60
N GLN A 120 -18.15 -2.58 -1.54
CA GLN A 120 -18.60 -2.50 -2.93
C GLN A 120 -18.30 -3.77 -3.75
N CYS A 121 -17.30 -4.55 -3.34
CA CYS A 121 -16.94 -5.80 -4.00
C CYS A 121 -17.79 -7.00 -3.56
N GLY A 122 -18.49 -6.93 -2.41
CA GLY A 122 -19.37 -8.00 -1.93
C GLY A 122 -18.61 -9.29 -1.58
N THR A 123 -18.31 -9.48 -0.30
CA THR A 123 -18.01 -10.77 0.37
C THR A 123 -17.10 -11.80 -0.33
N SER A 124 -16.18 -11.38 -1.20
CA SER A 124 -14.91 -12.09 -1.37
C SER A 124 -13.88 -11.28 -0.60
N LYS A 125 -13.22 -11.91 0.38
CA LYS A 125 -12.19 -11.26 1.19
C LYS A 125 -11.09 -10.76 0.24
N ILE A 126 -11.18 -9.51 -0.20
CA ILE A 126 -10.03 -8.78 -0.73
C ILE A 126 -9.07 -8.77 0.46
N GLY A 127 -8.00 -9.57 0.34
CA GLY A 127 -7.25 -10.07 1.48
C GLY A 127 -6.89 -8.97 2.47
N THR A 128 -7.17 -9.27 3.74
CA THR A 128 -6.48 -8.69 4.89
C THR A 128 -4.98 -8.64 4.60
N TRP A 129 -4.48 -7.46 4.26
CA TRP A 129 -3.14 -7.09 4.69
C TRP A 129 -3.35 -6.66 6.14
N LEU A 130 -3.06 -7.61 7.02
CA LEU A 130 -2.86 -7.42 8.44
C LEU A 130 -1.53 -8.07 8.78
#